data_AF-A0A7W8LNE7-F1
#
_entry.id   AF-A0A7W8LNE7-F1
#
_cell.length_a   1.000
_cell.length_b   1.000
_cell.length_c   1.000
_cell.angle_alpha   90.00
_cell.angle_beta   90.00
_cell.angle_gamma   90.00
#
_symmetry.space_group_name_H-M   'P 1'
#
loop_
_entity.id
_entity.type
_entity.pdbx_description
1 polymer ?
#
loop_
_entity_poly.entity_id
_entity_poly.type
_entity_poly.pdbx_seq_one_letter_code
_entity_poly.pdbx_strand_id
1 'polypeptide(L)'
;MSKTFHLPLLAALPALLVACGDDDLDLDRYKRTKYTSYEQCRLANRDAIGRGLQNPCQKTSGGFYGPYIWLASGLTRYVGYTSSGRVAPTGLTYDTRSGKTTSFKAPGVSRGGFTSTGRASSSGSASYGG
;
A
#
# COMPACT_ATOMS: atom_id res chain seq x y z
N MET A 1 -8.81 61.89 9.05
CA MET A 1 -9.35 60.99 8.01
C MET A 1 -8.60 59.67 8.07
N SER A 2 -9.24 58.61 8.55
CA SER A 2 -8.67 57.26 8.69
C SER A 2 -9.11 56.40 7.50
N LYS A 3 -8.14 55.90 6.71
CA LYS A 3 -8.41 54.96 5.61
C LYS A 3 -8.31 53.53 6.12
N THR A 4 -9.43 52.84 6.14
CA THR A 4 -9.55 51.42 6.50
C THR A 4 -9.30 50.55 5.27
N PHE A 5 -8.32 49.65 5.35
CA PHE A 5 -8.10 48.62 4.33
C PHE A 5 -8.97 47.41 4.65
N HIS A 6 -9.92 47.10 3.77
CA HIS A 6 -10.69 45.87 3.82
C HIS A 6 -9.92 44.79 3.07
N LEU A 7 -9.29 43.87 3.80
CA LEU A 7 -8.76 42.64 3.21
C LEU A 7 -9.94 41.76 2.76
N PRO A 8 -9.98 41.32 1.49
CA PRO A 8 -10.87 40.24 1.12
C PRO A 8 -10.31 38.97 1.77
N LEU A 9 -10.95 38.56 2.86
CA LEU A 9 -10.82 37.20 3.36
C LEU A 9 -11.21 36.28 2.21
N LEU A 10 -10.20 35.60 1.66
CA LEU A 10 -10.30 34.42 0.80
C LEU A 10 -11.09 33.34 1.54
N ALA A 11 -12.40 33.50 1.57
CA ALA A 11 -13.35 32.46 1.90
C ALA A 11 -13.68 31.71 0.60
N ALA A 12 -13.71 30.39 0.72
CA ALA A 12 -14.12 29.42 -0.29
C ALA A 12 -13.07 29.08 -1.36
N LEU A 13 -12.28 28.03 -1.08
CA LEU A 13 -12.21 26.83 -1.92
C LEU A 13 -11.57 25.68 -1.12
N PRO A 14 -12.36 24.91 -0.36
CA PRO A 14 -11.92 23.63 0.19
C PRO A 14 -12.05 22.56 -0.91
N ALA A 15 -11.07 22.44 -1.81
CA ALA A 15 -11.11 21.40 -2.85
C ALA A 15 -9.76 20.99 -3.45
N LEU A 16 -8.63 21.22 -2.77
CA LEU A 16 -7.32 20.72 -3.22
C LEU A 16 -6.58 19.90 -2.14
N LEU A 17 -7.35 19.13 -1.37
CA LEU A 17 -6.81 18.05 -0.50
C LEU A 17 -7.24 16.65 -1.00
N VAL A 18 -7.53 16.54 -2.31
CA VAL A 18 -7.75 15.26 -3.02
C VAL A 18 -6.59 14.94 -3.98
N ALA A 19 -5.41 15.49 -3.70
CA ALA A 19 -4.17 15.13 -4.37
C ALA A 19 -3.18 14.64 -3.31
N CYS A 20 -2.53 13.50 -3.54
CA CYS A 20 -1.61 12.79 -2.63
C CYS A 20 -2.27 12.04 -1.46
N GLY A 21 -3.34 11.30 -1.75
CA GLY A 21 -3.70 10.11 -1.00
C GLY A 21 -3.17 8.84 -1.67
N ASP A 22 -1.95 8.89 -2.22
CA ASP A 22 -1.26 7.68 -2.62
C ASP A 22 -0.90 6.97 -1.32
N ASP A 23 -1.69 5.94 -1.04
CA ASP A 23 -1.47 5.00 0.03
C ASP A 23 -0.07 4.38 -0.21
N ASP A 24 0.99 5.00 0.34
CA ASP A 24 2.37 4.50 0.36
C ASP A 24 2.42 3.23 1.21
N LEU A 25 1.85 2.18 0.66
CA LEU A 25 2.05 0.82 1.11
C LEU A 25 3.50 0.50 0.80
N ASP A 26 4.29 0.15 1.83
CA ASP A 26 5.65 -0.38 1.68
C ASP A 26 5.57 -1.81 1.09
N LEU A 27 5.17 -1.84 -0.17
CA LEU A 27 5.09 -2.98 -1.06
C LEU A 27 6.30 -2.99 -1.99
N ASP A 28 7.35 -2.24 -1.68
CA ASP A 28 8.58 -2.16 -2.48
C ASP A 28 9.23 -3.54 -2.70
N ARG A 29 9.02 -4.44 -1.73
CA ARG A 29 9.48 -5.83 -1.79
C ARG A 29 8.52 -6.75 -2.55
N TYR A 30 7.28 -6.32 -2.78
CA TYR A 30 6.26 -7.09 -3.46
C TYR A 30 6.25 -6.76 -4.95
N LYS A 31 6.22 -7.80 -5.78
CA LYS A 31 6.10 -7.69 -7.23
C LYS A 31 4.64 -7.80 -7.62
N ARG A 32 4.27 -7.13 -8.72
CA ARG A 32 2.92 -7.21 -9.28
C ARG A 32 2.99 -7.44 -10.78
N THR A 33 2.22 -8.39 -11.26
CA THR A 33 2.18 -8.76 -12.69
C THR A 33 1.00 -8.09 -13.38
N LYS A 34 1.24 -7.51 -14.56
CA LYS A 34 0.20 -6.99 -15.45
C LYS A 34 -0.26 -8.11 -16.40
N TYR A 35 -1.56 -8.16 -16.66
CA TYR A 35 -2.22 -9.13 -17.54
C TYR A 35 -2.98 -8.41 -18.65
N THR A 36 -3.23 -9.14 -19.74
CA THR A 36 -3.97 -8.64 -20.91
C THR A 36 -5.47 -8.55 -20.62
N SER A 37 -6.00 -9.45 -19.79
CA SER A 37 -7.42 -9.46 -19.39
C SER A 37 -7.60 -9.85 -17.93
N TYR A 38 -8.78 -9.53 -17.39
CA TYR A 38 -9.17 -9.93 -16.04
C TYR A 38 -9.25 -11.45 -15.89
N GLU A 39 -9.74 -12.14 -16.92
CA GLU A 39 -9.86 -13.60 -16.94
C GLU A 39 -8.48 -14.27 -16.91
N GLN A 40 -7.53 -13.77 -17.71
CA GLN A 40 -6.15 -14.27 -17.70
C GLN A 40 -5.51 -14.13 -16.32
N CYS A 41 -5.75 -13.00 -15.65
CA CYS A 41 -5.29 -12.79 -14.28
C CYS A 41 -5.89 -13.84 -13.33
N ARG A 42 -7.19 -14.13 -13.42
CA ARG A 42 -7.85 -15.13 -12.55
C ARG A 42 -7.32 -16.53 -12.80
N LEU A 43 -7.11 -16.91 -14.06
CA LEU A 43 -6.57 -18.22 -14.43
C LEU A 43 -5.13 -18.38 -13.91
N ALA A 44 -4.29 -17.38 -14.11
CA ALA A 44 -2.89 -17.40 -13.65
C ALA A 44 -2.78 -17.47 -12.11
N ASN A 45 -3.77 -16.97 -11.38
CA ASN A 45 -3.80 -16.95 -9.92
C ASN A 45 -4.76 -17.98 -9.31
N ARG A 46 -5.24 -18.96 -10.10
CA ARG A 46 -6.23 -19.95 -9.67
C ARG A 46 -5.81 -20.69 -8.41
N ASP A 47 -4.54 -21.06 -8.31
CA ASP A 47 -4.03 -21.79 -7.14
C ASP A 47 -4.04 -20.93 -5.88
N ALA A 48 -3.70 -19.64 -5.99
CA ALA A 48 -3.78 -18.72 -4.85
C ALA A 48 -5.24 -18.50 -4.41
N ILE A 49 -6.17 -18.40 -5.37
CA ILE A 49 -7.61 -18.34 -5.09
C ILE A 49 -8.08 -19.61 -4.38
N GLY A 50 -7.68 -20.79 -4.87
CA GLY A 50 -8.03 -22.07 -4.27
C GLY A 50 -7.50 -22.23 -2.84
N ARG A 51 -6.40 -21.54 -2.51
CA ARG A 51 -5.85 -21.48 -1.14
C ARG A 51 -6.53 -20.42 -0.25
N GLY A 52 -7.49 -19.67 -0.78
CA GLY A 52 -8.28 -18.69 -0.02
C GLY A 52 -7.89 -17.22 -0.23
N LEU A 53 -7.06 -16.89 -1.22
CA LEU A 53 -6.78 -15.50 -1.57
C LEU A 53 -8.04 -14.82 -2.14
N GLN A 54 -8.51 -13.78 -1.46
CA GLN A 54 -9.67 -13.01 -1.90
C GLN A 54 -9.26 -11.94 -2.91
N ASN A 55 -10.06 -11.80 -3.98
CA ASN A 55 -9.94 -10.78 -5.01
C ASN A 55 -8.49 -10.53 -5.47
N PRO A 56 -7.84 -11.51 -6.13
CA PRO A 56 -6.44 -11.37 -6.53
C PRO A 56 -6.23 -10.43 -7.71
N CYS A 57 -7.29 -10.07 -8.43
CA CYS A 57 -7.19 -9.34 -9.68
C CYS A 57 -7.91 -8.00 -9.59
N GLN A 58 -7.25 -6.94 -10.07
CA GLN A 58 -7.79 -5.58 -10.10
C GLN A 58 -7.67 -4.96 -11.48
N LYS A 59 -8.76 -4.33 -11.94
CA LYS A 59 -8.76 -3.47 -13.12
C LYS A 59 -8.40 -2.05 -12.70
N THR A 60 -7.42 -1.45 -13.35
CA THR A 60 -7.06 -0.03 -13.19
C THR A 60 -7.07 0.65 -14.56
N SER A 61 -6.91 1.97 -14.59
CA SER A 61 -6.73 2.72 -15.85
C SER A 61 -5.53 2.24 -16.67
N GLY A 62 -4.50 1.71 -16.01
CA GLY A 62 -3.28 1.18 -16.64
C GLY A 62 -3.36 -0.27 -17.12
N GLY A 63 -4.44 -1.00 -16.83
CA GLY A 63 -4.66 -2.38 -17.25
C GLY A 63 -5.16 -3.31 -16.14
N PHE A 64 -4.92 -4.61 -16.29
CA PHE A 64 -5.31 -5.62 -15.31
C PHE A 64 -4.10 -6.07 -14.52
N TYR A 65 -4.19 -6.04 -13.20
CA TYR A 65 -3.09 -6.38 -12.31
C TYR A 65 -3.47 -7.55 -11.41
N GLY A 66 -2.54 -8.49 -11.22
CA GLY A 66 -2.65 -9.56 -10.24
C GLY A 66 -2.34 -9.10 -8.82
N PRO A 67 -2.24 -10.04 -7.88
CA PRO A 67 -1.97 -9.70 -6.49
C PRO A 67 -0.54 -9.19 -6.35
N TYR A 68 -0.27 -8.52 -5.24
CA TYR A 68 1.09 -8.25 -4.82
C TYR A 68 1.70 -9.53 -4.27
N ILE A 69 2.87 -9.90 -4.78
CA ILE A 69 3.55 -11.16 -4.49
C ILE A 69 4.92 -10.88 -3.89
N TRP A 70 5.16 -11.38 -2.68
CA TRP A 70 6.50 -11.43 -2.09
C TRP A 70 6.97 -12.86 -2.01
N LEU A 71 8.15 -13.11 -2.56
CA LEU A 71 8.78 -14.42 -2.61
C LEU A 71 9.99 -14.40 -1.66
N ALA A 72 9.95 -15.26 -0.65
CA ALA A 72 11.07 -15.59 0.22
C ALA A 72 11.35 -17.09 0.11
N SER A 73 12.58 -17.51 0.48
CA SER A 73 12.98 -18.91 0.37
C SER A 73 12.04 -19.83 1.17
N GLY A 74 11.15 -20.53 0.46
CA GLY A 74 10.15 -21.43 1.05
C GLY A 74 8.83 -20.77 1.46
N LEU A 75 8.65 -19.47 1.26
CA LEU A 75 7.48 -18.75 1.74
C LEU A 75 7.02 -17.70 0.73
N THR A 76 5.77 -17.79 0.31
CA THR A 76 5.15 -16.85 -0.62
C THR A 76 4.05 -16.08 0.09
N ARG A 77 4.05 -14.75 -0.02
CA ARG A 77 2.96 -13.91 0.47
C ARG A 77 2.23 -13.28 -0.70
N TYR A 78 0.91 -13.32 -0.63
CA TYR A 78 0.01 -12.71 -1.58
C TYR A 78 -0.85 -11.65 -0.89
N VAL A 79 -0.98 -10.48 -1.50
CA VAL A 79 -1.94 -9.46 -1.07
C VAL A 79 -2.84 -9.13 -2.25
N GLY A 80 -4.14 -9.38 -2.08
CA GLY A 80 -5.16 -9.09 -3.07
C GLY A 80 -5.74 -7.68 -2.90
N TYR A 81 -7.00 -7.54 -3.30
CA TYR A 81 -7.70 -6.25 -3.34
C TYR A 81 -9.01 -6.27 -2.54
N THR A 82 -9.47 -5.10 -2.12
CA THR A 82 -10.82 -4.91 -1.60
C THR A 82 -11.83 -4.91 -2.75
N SER A 83 -13.13 -4.98 -2.44
CA SER A 83 -14.21 -4.80 -3.43
C SER A 83 -14.18 -3.42 -4.12
N SER A 84 -13.64 -2.41 -3.44
CA SER A 84 -13.41 -1.06 -3.99
C SER A 84 -12.13 -0.95 -4.83
N GLY A 85 -11.34 -2.02 -4.94
CA GLY A 85 -10.12 -2.07 -5.73
C GLY A 85 -8.87 -1.49 -5.08
N ARG A 86 -8.94 -1.19 -3.77
CA ARG A 86 -7.76 -0.84 -2.95
C ARG A 86 -7.01 -2.11 -2.55
N VAL A 87 -5.80 -1.97 -2.03
CA VAL A 87 -5.06 -3.13 -1.47
C VAL A 87 -5.80 -3.67 -0.24
N ALA A 88 -5.96 -4.99 -0.18
CA ALA A 88 -6.64 -5.63 0.94
C ALA A 88 -5.84 -5.47 2.24
N PRO A 89 -6.50 -5.25 3.40
CA PRO A 89 -5.84 -5.12 4.70
C PRO A 89 -5.27 -6.46 5.22
N THR A 90 -5.59 -7.56 4.55
CA THR A 90 -5.15 -8.92 4.86
C THR A 90 -4.62 -9.60 3.62
N GLY A 91 -3.59 -10.42 3.79
CA GLY A 91 -3.02 -11.25 2.75
C GLY A 91 -2.99 -12.72 3.12
N LEU A 92 -2.52 -13.53 2.18
CA LEU A 92 -2.34 -14.97 2.29
C LEU A 92 -0.84 -15.28 2.33
N THR A 93 -0.38 -16.00 3.34
CA THR A 93 0.95 -16.61 3.36
C THR A 93 0.81 -18.09 2.99
N TYR A 94 1.66 -18.54 2.06
CA TYR A 94 1.81 -19.93 1.69
C TYR A 94 3.25 -20.38 1.95
N ASP A 95 3.41 -21.38 2.81
CA ASP A 95 4.69 -22.05 3.04
C ASP A 95 4.80 -23.25 2.10
N THR A 96 5.76 -23.19 1.18
CA THR A 96 5.96 -24.24 0.17
C THR A 96 6.58 -25.51 0.75
N ARG A 97 7.22 -25.43 1.93
CA ARG A 97 7.85 -26.58 2.60
C ARG A 97 6.83 -27.36 3.41
N SER A 98 5.96 -26.67 4.13
CA SER A 98 4.93 -27.31 4.96
C SER A 98 3.58 -27.49 4.25
N GLY A 99 3.39 -26.85 3.09
CA GLY A 99 2.11 -26.84 2.38
C GLY A 99 1.02 -26.02 3.08
N LYS A 100 1.35 -25.36 4.20
CA LYS A 100 0.37 -24.64 5.03
C LYS A 100 0.06 -23.27 4.46
N THR A 101 -1.18 -22.84 4.68
CA THR A 101 -1.66 -21.52 4.31
C THR A 101 -2.19 -20.80 5.54
N THR A 102 -1.78 -19.56 5.74
CA THR A 102 -2.22 -18.72 6.86
C THR A 102 -2.57 -17.31 6.37
N SER A 103 -3.55 -16.67 7.01
CA SER A 103 -3.83 -15.26 6.79
C SER A 103 -2.88 -14.40 7.60
N PHE A 104 -2.48 -13.26 7.07
CA PHE A 104 -1.71 -12.25 7.80
C PHE A 104 -2.30 -10.87 7.57
N LYS A 105 -2.07 -9.95 8.51
CA LYS A 105 -2.37 -8.53 8.30
C LYS A 105 -1.38 -7.99 7.25
N ALA A 106 -1.89 -7.54 6.11
CA ALA A 106 -1.05 -6.89 5.12
C ALA A 106 -0.36 -5.69 5.77
N PRO A 107 0.87 -5.33 5.37
CA PRO A 107 1.55 -4.14 5.88
C PRO A 107 0.57 -2.97 5.87
N GLY A 108 0.24 -2.47 7.07
CA GLY A 108 -0.82 -1.49 7.23
C GLY A 108 -0.39 -0.15 6.66
N VAL A 109 -1.30 0.50 5.95
CA VAL A 109 -1.24 1.94 5.71
C VAL A 109 -1.37 2.67 7.06
N SER A 110 -0.25 3.20 7.57
CA SER A 110 -0.31 4.27 8.56
C SER A 110 -0.80 5.53 7.83
N ARG A 111 -2.11 5.74 7.78
CA ARG A 111 -2.63 7.09 7.53
C ARG A 111 -2.34 7.94 8.76
N GLY A 112 -1.22 8.67 8.73
CA GLY A 112 -0.94 9.78 9.64
C GLY A 112 -1.09 9.44 11.12
N GLY A 113 -0.15 8.67 11.66
CA GLY A 113 0.09 8.62 13.09
C GLY A 113 1.58 8.80 13.29
N PHE A 114 1.98 9.77 14.09
CA PHE A 114 3.34 9.91 14.58
C PHE A 114 3.79 8.59 15.24
N THR A 115 4.36 7.68 14.47
CA THR A 115 4.99 6.48 15.04
C THR A 115 6.42 6.84 15.34
N SER A 116 6.67 7.15 16.61
CA SER A 116 7.96 7.28 17.25
C SER A 116 8.76 5.97 17.10
N THR A 117 9.31 5.71 15.92
CA THR A 117 10.35 4.70 15.72
C THR A 117 11.31 5.18 14.65
N GLY A 118 11.69 6.46 14.76
CA GLY A 118 13.06 6.82 14.41
C GLY A 118 13.96 6.07 15.38
N ARG A 119 14.58 4.98 14.93
CA ARG A 119 15.89 4.61 15.48
C ARG A 119 16.82 5.77 15.09
N ALA A 120 16.82 6.79 15.93
CA ALA A 120 17.87 7.79 15.95
C ALA A 120 19.15 7.02 16.30
N SER A 121 19.92 6.68 15.28
CA SER A 121 21.34 6.42 15.44
C SER A 121 21.99 7.75 15.86
N SER A 122 21.86 8.11 17.13
CA SER A 122 22.68 9.14 17.74
C SER A 122 24.04 8.52 18.03
N SER A 123 24.95 8.61 17.07
CA SER A 123 26.37 8.40 17.32
C SER A 123 27.17 9.48 16.60
N GLY A 124 27.49 10.53 17.37
CA GLY A 124 28.76 11.25 17.27
C GLY A 124 28.90 12.28 16.16
N SER A 125 28.60 13.54 16.48
CA SER A 125 29.36 14.68 15.94
C SER A 125 29.31 15.79 16.98
N ALA A 126 30.29 15.77 17.88
CA ALA A 126 30.57 16.87 18.78
C ALA A 126 31.29 17.96 17.97
N SER A 127 30.71 19.15 17.89
CA SER A 127 31.43 20.37 17.58
C SER A 127 30.88 21.46 18.49
N TYR A 128 31.62 21.75 19.55
CA TYR A 128 31.45 22.93 20.36
C TYR A 128 32.29 24.04 19.70
N GLY A 129 31.63 25.13 19.33
CA GLY A 129 32.24 26.38 18.94
C GLY A 129 31.62 27.49 19.77
N GLY A 130 32.42 28.11 20.62
CA GLY A 130 32.07 29.18 21.55
C GLY A 130 33.31 29.57 22.34
#